data_AF-A0A101BDK1-F1
#
_entry.id   AF-A0A101BDK1-F1
#
_cell.length_a   1.000
_cell.length_b   1.000
_cell.length_c   1.000
_cell.angle_alpha   90.00
_cell.angle_beta   90.00
_cell.angle_gamma   90.00
#
_symmetry.space_group_name_H-M   'P 1'
#
loop_
_entity.id
_entity.type
_entity.pdbx_description
1 polymer ?
#
loop_
_entity_poly.entity_id
_entity_poly.type
_entity_poly.pdbx_seq_one_letter_code
_entity_poly.pdbx_strand_id
1 'polypeptide(L)'
;MVGKNTDVVVLFGAARDKTMLPDGARLASLVSLTMQRVQDLAPNARLLVIGPAVMGPQPPNDILQVRDIVREQAQAHRATFVDPLAEGWFTSQELANDKGRPNAAGQILLAEKIAPLIAGQLAGAPTPPS
;
A
#
# COMPACT_ATOMS: atom_id res chain seq x y z
N MET A 1 -16.66 -4.28 4.10
CA MET A 1 -16.68 -4.47 2.63
C MET A 1 -16.47 -3.11 1.97
N VAL A 2 -15.72 -3.05 0.87
CA VAL A 2 -15.60 -1.82 0.06
C VAL A 2 -16.92 -1.61 -0.68
N GLY A 3 -17.46 -0.39 -0.62
CA GLY A 3 -18.72 -0.02 -1.26
C GLY A 3 -18.99 1.48 -1.15
N LYS A 4 -20.18 1.91 -1.56
CA LYS A 4 -20.55 3.34 -1.67
C LYS A 4 -20.37 4.16 -0.39
N ASN A 5 -20.47 3.53 0.79
CA ASN A 5 -20.33 4.19 2.10
C ASN A 5 -18.91 4.05 2.67
N THR A 6 -17.94 3.67 1.85
CA THR A 6 -16.54 3.62 2.27
C THR A 6 -15.90 4.98 2.06
N ASP A 7 -15.32 5.55 3.10
CA ASP A 7 -14.63 6.85 3.02
C ASP A 7 -13.16 6.71 2.61
N VAL A 8 -12.51 5.61 3.00
CA VAL A 8 -11.10 5.33 2.70
C VAL A 8 -10.92 3.86 2.36
N VAL A 9 -10.21 3.59 1.27
CA VAL A 9 -9.71 2.26 0.93
C VAL A 9 -8.21 2.25 1.05
N VAL A 10 -7.68 1.28 1.81
CA VAL A 10 -6.24 1.07 1.97
C VAL A 10 -5.83 -0.18 1.20
N LEU A 11 -4.94 -0.02 0.22
CA LEU A 11 -4.25 -1.12 -0.44
C LEU A 11 -2.81 -1.16 0.08
N PHE A 12 -2.42 -2.24 0.76
CA PHE A 12 -1.08 -2.39 1.34
C PHE A 12 -0.43 -3.70 0.90
N GLY A 13 0.75 -3.63 0.29
CA GLY A 13 1.56 -4.83 0.01
C GLY A 13 2.29 -4.82 -1.34
N ALA A 14 2.10 -5.88 -2.13
CA ALA A 14 2.76 -6.19 -3.41
C ALA A 14 4.19 -6.77 -3.34
N ALA A 15 4.81 -6.92 -2.16
CA ALA A 15 6.16 -7.50 -2.07
C ALA A 15 6.30 -8.91 -2.68
N ARG A 16 5.21 -9.69 -2.70
CA ARG A 16 5.18 -11.02 -3.32
C ARG A 16 5.00 -10.99 -4.83
N ASP A 17 4.56 -9.87 -5.39
CA ASP A 17 4.29 -9.73 -6.83
C ASP A 17 5.58 -9.63 -7.64
N LYS A 18 6.74 -9.62 -6.97
CA LYS A 18 8.06 -9.72 -7.59
C LYS A 18 8.21 -10.95 -8.49
N THR A 19 7.45 -12.01 -8.24
CA THR A 19 7.43 -13.20 -9.10
C THR A 19 6.80 -12.93 -10.46
N MET A 20 6.02 -11.85 -10.61
CA MET A 20 5.41 -11.42 -11.87
C MET A 20 6.27 -10.39 -12.63
N LEU A 21 7.41 -9.95 -12.10
CA LEU A 21 8.30 -9.00 -12.79
C LEU A 21 8.80 -9.43 -14.18
N PRO A 22 9.00 -10.73 -14.48
CA PRO A 22 9.29 -11.13 -15.86
C PRO A 22 8.25 -10.63 -16.87
N ASP A 23 7.03 -10.32 -16.40
CA ASP A 23 5.95 -9.68 -17.15
C ASP A 23 5.47 -8.41 -16.43
N GLY A 24 6.38 -7.46 -16.22
CA GLY A 24 6.10 -6.20 -15.51
C GLY A 24 4.95 -5.37 -16.11
N ALA A 25 4.73 -5.44 -17.42
CA ALA A 25 3.60 -4.77 -18.08
C ALA A 25 2.26 -5.37 -17.65
N ARG A 26 2.17 -6.70 -17.52
CA ARG A 26 1.00 -7.37 -16.97
C ARG A 26 0.80 -7.03 -15.50
N LEU A 27 1.87 -6.98 -14.71
CA LEU A 27 1.78 -6.53 -13.32
C LEU A 27 1.19 -5.12 -13.23
N ALA A 28 1.72 -4.16 -14.00
CA ALA A 28 1.20 -2.80 -14.06
C ALA A 28 -0.30 -2.76 -14.43
N SER A 29 -0.70 -3.57 -15.43
CA SER A 29 -2.10 -3.68 -15.85
C SER A 29 -3.01 -4.20 -14.72
N LEU A 30 -2.57 -5.23 -13.98
CA LEU A 30 -3.34 -5.81 -12.87
C LEU A 30 -3.45 -4.85 -11.67
N VAL A 31 -2.36 -4.14 -11.35
CA VAL A 31 -2.37 -3.09 -10.32
C VAL A 31 -3.34 -1.98 -10.70
N SER A 32 -3.30 -1.52 -11.96
CA SER A 32 -4.22 -0.51 -12.49
C SER A 32 -5.68 -0.95 -12.41
N LEU A 33 -5.98 -2.19 -12.85
CA LEU A 33 -7.33 -2.77 -12.77
C LEU A 33 -7.84 -2.88 -11.33
N THR A 34 -6.95 -3.17 -10.37
CA THR A 34 -7.31 -3.23 -8.95
C THR A 34 -7.74 -1.86 -8.43
N MET A 35 -7.00 -0.81 -8.78
CA MET A 35 -7.34 0.57 -8.38
C MET A 35 -8.61 1.07 -9.06
N GLN A 36 -8.78 0.79 -10.36
CA GLN A 36 -10.03 1.06 -11.08
C GLN A 36 -11.21 0.40 -10.40
N ARG A 37 -11.07 -0.88 -10.01
CA ARG A 37 -12.14 -1.62 -9.34
C ARG A 37 -12.52 -1.00 -8.00
N VAL A 38 -11.57 -0.45 -7.27
CA VAL A 38 -11.85 0.28 -6.02
C VAL A 38 -12.67 1.54 -6.30
N GLN A 39 -12.27 2.34 -7.30
CA GLN A 39 -12.99 3.56 -7.67
C GLN A 39 -14.42 3.26 -8.15
N ASP A 40 -14.63 2.16 -8.90
CA ASP A 40 -15.96 1.75 -9.34
C ASP A 40 -16.88 1.36 -8.16
N LEU A 41 -16.32 0.69 -7.15
CA LEU A 41 -17.08 0.20 -5.99
C LEU A 41 -17.33 1.30 -4.95
N ALA A 42 -16.38 2.21 -4.79
CA ALA A 42 -16.39 3.26 -3.78
C ALA A 42 -15.93 4.60 -4.39
N PRO A 43 -16.73 5.21 -5.28
CA PRO A 43 -16.33 6.39 -6.06
C PRO A 43 -16.01 7.63 -5.22
N ASN A 44 -16.52 7.69 -4.00
CA ASN A 44 -16.26 8.79 -3.06
C ASN A 44 -15.11 8.50 -2.09
N ALA A 45 -14.60 7.26 -2.08
CA ALA A 45 -13.53 6.88 -1.17
C ALA A 45 -12.20 7.51 -1.61
N ARG A 46 -11.42 7.96 -0.65
CA ARG A 46 -10.00 8.24 -0.85
C ARG A 46 -9.24 6.91 -0.96
N LEU A 47 -8.37 6.82 -1.96
CA LEU A 47 -7.52 5.65 -2.16
C LEU A 47 -6.13 5.91 -1.59
N LEU A 48 -5.80 5.19 -0.51
CA LEU A 48 -4.47 5.14 0.09
C LEU A 48 -3.76 3.86 -0.34
N VAL A 49 -2.65 4.00 -1.04
CA VAL A 49 -1.81 2.90 -1.49
C VAL A 49 -0.51 2.93 -0.69
N ILE A 50 -0.25 1.86 0.03
CA ILE A 50 0.99 1.67 0.79
C ILE A 50 1.80 0.61 0.05
N GLY A 51 2.98 1.01 -0.42
CA GLY A 51 3.88 0.15 -1.18
C GLY A 51 4.37 -1.08 -0.41
N PRO A 52 5.22 -1.90 -1.05
CA PRO A 52 5.77 -3.09 -0.41
C PRO A 52 6.59 -2.71 0.81
N ALA A 53 6.47 -3.53 1.86
CA ALA A 53 7.29 -3.44 3.05
C ALA A 53 8.06 -4.75 3.21
N VAL A 54 9.39 -4.67 3.33
CA VAL A 54 10.26 -5.84 3.51
C VAL A 54 11.19 -5.63 4.70
N MET A 55 11.55 -6.73 5.36
CA MET A 55 12.48 -6.70 6.49
C MET A 55 13.91 -6.50 6.01
N GLY A 56 14.64 -5.65 6.72
CA GLY A 56 16.06 -5.42 6.51
C GLY A 56 16.37 -4.07 5.87
N PRO A 57 17.62 -3.61 6.00
CA PRO A 57 18.00 -2.24 5.64
C PRO A 57 18.12 -2.01 4.13
N GLN A 58 18.19 -3.07 3.32
CA GLN A 58 18.37 -2.97 1.88
C GLN A 58 17.30 -3.79 1.14
N PRO A 59 16.28 -3.12 0.56
CA PRO A 59 15.30 -3.79 -0.27
C PRO A 59 15.94 -4.38 -1.53
N PRO A 60 15.62 -5.64 -1.89
CA PRO A 60 16.06 -6.23 -3.15
C PRO A 60 15.58 -5.44 -4.39
N ASN A 61 16.35 -5.48 -5.49
CA ASN A 61 16.03 -4.75 -6.72
C ASN A 61 14.68 -5.12 -7.34
N ASP A 62 14.27 -6.39 -7.23
CA ASP A 62 12.98 -6.86 -7.70
C ASP A 62 11.83 -6.18 -6.92
N ILE A 63 11.94 -6.09 -5.60
CA ILE A 63 11.00 -5.36 -4.73
C ILE A 63 10.96 -3.87 -5.11
N LEU A 64 12.10 -3.24 -5.41
CA LEU A 64 12.16 -1.84 -5.82
C LEU A 64 11.42 -1.62 -7.15
N GLN A 65 11.56 -2.52 -8.12
CA GLN A 65 10.84 -2.45 -9.40
C GLN A 65 9.33 -2.61 -9.20
N VAL A 66 8.89 -3.55 -8.35
CA VAL A 66 7.47 -3.66 -8.00
C VAL A 66 6.96 -2.40 -7.31
N ARG A 67 7.74 -1.83 -6.38
CA ARG A 67 7.42 -0.57 -5.71
C ARG A 67 7.18 0.53 -6.74
N ASP A 68 8.06 0.64 -7.73
CA ASP A 68 7.95 1.67 -8.77
C ASP A 68 6.71 1.48 -9.66
N ILE A 69 6.40 0.26 -10.07
CA ILE A 69 5.14 -0.05 -10.79
C ILE A 69 3.92 0.35 -9.96
N VAL A 70 3.87 -0.03 -8.68
CA VAL A 70 2.73 0.30 -7.80
C VAL A 70 2.60 1.81 -7.60
N ARG A 71 3.73 2.51 -7.41
CA ARG A 71 3.79 3.98 -7.27
C ARG A 71 3.26 4.67 -8.53
N GLU A 72 3.70 4.26 -9.71
CA GLU A 72 3.27 4.83 -10.99
C GLU A 72 1.77 4.64 -11.20
N GLN A 73 1.23 3.45 -10.92
CA GLN A 73 -0.21 3.21 -11.04
C GLN A 73 -1.01 4.02 -9.99
N ALA A 74 -0.52 4.12 -8.76
CA ALA A 74 -1.16 4.94 -7.73
C ALA A 74 -1.26 6.41 -8.18
N GLN A 75 -0.20 6.95 -8.76
CA GLN A 75 -0.19 8.31 -9.32
C GLN A 75 -1.18 8.46 -10.48
N ALA A 76 -1.20 7.51 -11.42
CA ALA A 76 -2.14 7.52 -12.55
C ALA A 76 -3.61 7.52 -12.08
N HIS A 77 -3.90 6.85 -10.96
CA HIS A 77 -5.21 6.77 -10.33
C HIS A 77 -5.48 7.87 -9.29
N ARG A 78 -4.61 8.88 -9.18
CA ARG A 78 -4.70 9.97 -8.19
C ARG A 78 -4.83 9.47 -6.75
N ALA A 79 -4.30 8.29 -6.46
CA ALA A 79 -4.23 7.73 -5.12
C ALA A 79 -3.07 8.38 -4.33
N THR A 80 -3.21 8.45 -3.01
CA THR A 80 -2.08 8.77 -2.15
C THR A 80 -1.16 7.56 -2.07
N PHE A 81 0.11 7.73 -2.42
CA PHE A 81 1.12 6.67 -2.29
C PHE A 81 2.04 6.93 -1.09
N VAL A 82 2.26 5.90 -0.29
CA VAL A 82 3.22 5.87 0.83
C VAL A 82 4.25 4.79 0.56
N ASP A 83 5.53 5.08 0.82
CA ASP A 83 6.66 4.20 0.52
C ASP A 83 7.34 3.70 1.82
N PRO A 84 6.95 2.53 2.34
CA PRO A 84 7.59 1.95 3.52
C PRO A 84 9.08 1.67 3.35
N LEU A 85 9.55 1.47 2.11
CA LEU A 85 10.96 1.20 1.84
C LEU A 85 11.78 2.48 1.96
N ALA A 86 11.31 3.58 1.38
CA ALA A 86 11.97 4.88 1.47
C ALA A 86 11.92 5.45 2.90
N GLU A 87 10.82 5.19 3.62
CA GLU A 87 10.65 5.60 5.02
C GLU A 87 11.30 4.66 6.03
N GLY A 88 11.87 3.53 5.58
CA GLY A 88 12.58 2.58 6.44
C GLY A 88 11.72 1.96 7.53
N TRP A 89 10.47 1.57 7.22
CA TRP A 89 9.54 1.04 8.23
C TRP A 89 10.04 -0.24 8.92
N PHE A 90 10.83 -1.08 8.23
CA PHE A 90 11.32 -2.35 8.76
C PHE A 90 12.83 -2.53 8.60
N THR A 91 13.59 -1.72 9.32
CA THR A 91 15.06 -1.79 9.31
C THR A 91 15.63 -2.83 10.29
N SER A 92 14.86 -3.28 11.28
CA SER A 92 15.30 -4.23 12.31
C SER A 92 14.73 -5.64 12.12
N GLN A 93 15.58 -6.65 12.30
CA GLN A 93 15.16 -8.06 12.31
C GLN A 93 14.36 -8.43 13.57
N GLU A 94 14.44 -7.64 14.64
CA GLU A 94 13.67 -7.85 15.88
C GLU A 94 12.17 -7.66 15.69
N LEU A 95 11.76 -7.07 14.56
CA LEU A 95 10.36 -6.91 14.17
C LEU A 95 9.82 -8.09 13.37
N ALA A 96 10.67 -9.07 13.05
CA ALA A 96 10.31 -10.25 12.29
C ALA A 96 10.12 -11.48 13.19
N ASN A 97 9.30 -12.42 12.73
CA ASN A 97 9.30 -13.80 13.23
C ASN A 97 10.22 -14.67 12.36
N ASP A 98 10.37 -15.94 12.74
CA ASP A 98 11.22 -16.92 12.05
C ASP A 98 10.90 -17.12 10.56
N LYS A 99 9.72 -16.65 10.11
CA LYS A 99 9.27 -16.72 8.70
C LYS A 99 9.49 -15.40 7.95
N GLY A 100 10.21 -14.45 8.54
CA GLY A 100 10.47 -13.12 7.98
C GLY A 100 9.23 -12.21 7.88
N ARG A 101 8.17 -12.50 8.65
CA ARG A 101 6.94 -11.69 8.69
C ARG A 101 6.90 -10.85 9.97
N PRO A 102 6.16 -9.73 10.01
CA PRO A 102 6.00 -8.95 11.23
C PRO A 102 5.56 -9.83 12.42
N ASN A 103 6.33 -9.79 13.51
CA ASN A 103 5.93 -10.34 14.81
C ASN A 103 4.97 -9.36 15.52
N ALA A 104 4.67 -9.59 16.80
CA ALA A 104 3.76 -8.71 17.56
C ALA A 104 4.24 -7.23 17.57
N ALA A 105 5.52 -6.99 17.83
CA ALA A 105 6.10 -5.64 17.79
C ALA A 105 6.06 -5.04 16.37
N GLY A 106 6.36 -5.85 15.35
CA GLY A 106 6.25 -5.42 13.96
C GLY A 106 4.81 -5.09 13.54
N GLN A 107 3.80 -5.79 14.08
CA GLN A 107 2.39 -5.47 13.84
C GLN A 107 1.96 -4.19 14.55
N ILE A 108 2.43 -3.96 15.78
CA ILE A 108 2.21 -2.70 16.50
C ILE A 108 2.80 -1.52 15.70
N LEU A 109 4.04 -1.65 15.23
CA LEU A 109 4.67 -0.62 14.40
C LEU A 109 3.87 -0.33 13.13
N LEU A 110 3.35 -1.36 12.45
CA LEU A 110 2.46 -1.16 11.29
C LEU A 110 1.20 -0.37 11.67
N ALA A 111 0.57 -0.71 12.79
CA ALA A 111 -0.62 0.01 13.26
C ALA A 111 -0.29 1.49 13.55
N GLU A 112 0.83 1.75 14.24
CA GLU A 112 1.31 3.11 14.55
C GLU A 112 1.63 3.94 13.31
N LYS A 113 2.17 3.30 12.26
CA LYS A 113 2.46 3.98 10.97
C LYS A 113 1.20 4.19 10.14
N ILE A 114 0.29 3.22 10.09
CA ILE A 114 -0.86 3.23 9.17
C ILE A 114 -2.04 4.04 9.74
N ALA A 115 -2.31 3.96 11.04
CA ALA A 115 -3.43 4.66 11.68
C ALA A 115 -3.45 6.18 11.40
N PRO A 116 -2.35 6.94 11.56
CA PRO A 116 -2.35 8.38 11.26
C PRO A 116 -2.53 8.67 9.76
N LEU A 117 -2.09 7.78 8.86
CA LEU A 117 -2.31 7.93 7.42
C LEU A 117 -3.80 7.80 7.08
N ILE A 118 -4.49 6.84 7.67
CA ILE A 118 -5.94 6.68 7.51
C ILE A 118 -6.67 7.91 8.08
N ALA A 119 -6.30 8.34 9.30
CA ALA A 119 -6.90 9.51 9.93
C ALA A 119 -6.73 10.78 9.07
N GLY A 120 -5.56 10.98 8.45
CA GLY A 120 -5.31 12.08 7.53
C GLY A 120 -6.20 12.03 6.27
N GLN A 121 -6.48 10.83 5.74
CA GLN A 121 -7.43 10.69 4.63
C GLN A 121 -8.86 11.05 5.06
N LEU A 122 -9.30 10.58 6.22
CA LEU A 122 -10.63 10.87 6.75
C LEU A 122 -10.83 12.36 7.05
N ALA A 123 -9.83 13.02 7.64
CA ALA A 123 -9.90 14.45 7.96
C ALA A 123 -9.98 15.35 6.72
N GLY A 124 -9.42 14.89 5.59
CA GLY A 124 -9.53 15.59 4.31
C GLY A 124 -10.80 15.25 3.52
N ALA A 125 -11.56 14.22 3.89
CA ALA A 125 -12.74 13.81 3.13
C ALA A 125 -13.78 14.95 3.10
N PRO A 126 -14.37 15.28 1.95
CA PRO A 126 -15.47 16.23 1.92
C PRO A 126 -16.59 15.70 2.82
N THR A 127 -17.08 16.56 3.73
CA THR A 127 -18.16 16.21 4.65
C THR A 127 -19.39 15.81 3.81
N PRO A 128 -20.00 14.64 4.04
CA PRO A 128 -21.22 14.27 3.32
C PRO A 128 -22.30 15.34 3.57
N PRO A 129 -23.07 15.75 2.55
CA PRO A 129 -24.24 16.60 2.79
C PRO A 129 -25.21 15.88 3.74
N SER A 130 -25.72 16.63 4.72
CA SER A 130 -26.72 16.18 5.70
C SER A 130 -28.07 15.86 5.06
#